data_AF-A0A5Q0P2A9-F1
#
_entry.id   AF-A0A5Q0P2A9-F1
#
_cell.length_a   1.000
_cell.length_b   1.000
_cell.length_c   1.000
_cell.angle_alpha   90.00
_cell.angle_beta   90.00
_cell.angle_gamma   90.00
#
_symmetry.space_group_name_H-M   'P 1'
#
loop_
_entity.id
_entity.type
_entity.pdbx_description
1 polymer ?
#
loop_
_entity_poly.entity_id
_entity_poly.type
_entity_poly.pdbx_seq_one_letter_code
_entity_poly.pdbx_strand_id
1 'polypeptide(L)'
;MRTQFSSFRLFFLVALSIFLYACSTMPISQFDREQYLQSFIGQTSQSIYSSLDLTAIGYEQSQEPVLTAHQLTYIIQRSVMIPLSVAQSPVTGTGSIPIPNTATASQRYDVELQCRIVFQLKDNIATSVAYTGRTC
;
A
#
# COMPACT_ATOMS: atom_id res chain seq x y z
N MET A 1 12.83 34.43 44.20
CA MET A 1 12.57 33.00 43.91
C MET A 1 11.11 32.82 43.49
N ARG A 2 10.77 32.69 42.19
CA ARG A 2 9.55 31.97 41.74
C ARG A 2 9.25 31.91 40.24
N THR A 3 9.99 32.60 39.36
CA THR A 3 9.59 32.70 37.94
C THR A 3 10.38 31.83 36.95
N GLN A 4 11.56 31.30 37.32
CA GLN A 4 12.40 30.51 36.40
C GLN A 4 12.00 29.03 36.26
N PHE A 5 11.24 28.47 37.21
CA PHE A 5 10.90 27.04 37.21
C PHE A 5 9.70 26.68 36.31
N SER A 6 8.89 27.66 35.93
CA SER A 6 7.66 27.44 35.13
C SER A 6 7.97 27.26 33.64
N SER A 7 8.83 28.12 33.08
CA SER A 7 9.20 28.07 31.66
C SER A 7 9.97 26.80 31.28
N PHE A 8 10.77 26.25 32.19
CA PHE A 8 11.53 25.02 31.95
C PHE A 8 10.64 23.77 31.87
N ARG A 9 9.55 23.73 32.67
CA ARG A 9 8.55 22.65 32.61
C ARG A 9 7.70 22.70 31.35
N LEU A 10 7.39 23.91 30.86
CA LEU A 10 6.64 24.10 29.62
C LEU A 10 7.47 23.69 28.39
N PHE A 11 8.77 24.01 28.40
CA PHE A 11 9.69 23.65 27.31
C PHE A 11 9.91 22.13 27.22
N PHE A 12 9.96 21.44 28.36
CA PHE A 12 10.09 19.98 28.42
C PHE A 12 8.85 19.25 27.88
N LEU A 13 7.64 19.80 28.10
CA LEU A 13 6.39 19.23 27.57
C LEU A 13 6.24 19.41 26.05
N VAL A 14 6.73 20.52 25.49
CA VAL A 14 6.71 20.77 24.03
C VAL A 14 7.77 19.93 23.30
N ALA A 15 8.94 19.70 23.91
CA ALA A 15 9.97 18.84 23.33
C ALA A 15 9.55 17.36 23.24
N LEU A 16 8.74 16.87 24.19
CA LEU A 16 8.27 15.48 24.21
C LEU A 16 7.19 15.20 23.15
N SER A 17 6.47 16.22 22.69
CA SER A 17 5.37 16.08 21.72
C SER A 17 5.84 16.03 20.26
N ILE A 18 7.12 16.30 19.98
CA ILE A 18 7.69 16.31 18.61
C ILE A 18 8.19 14.92 18.18
N PHE A 19 8.39 13.97 19.10
CA PHE A 19 8.99 12.66 18.79
C PHE A 19 8.00 11.56 18.36
N LEU A 20 6.70 11.83 18.27
CA LEU A 20 5.68 10.80 18.01
C LEU A 20 5.18 10.70 16.56
N TYR A 21 5.74 11.49 15.63
CA TYR A 21 5.31 11.46 14.23
C TYR A 21 6.31 10.76 13.31
N ALA A 22 6.59 9.48 13.59
CA ALA A 22 7.16 8.57 12.62
C ALA A 22 6.19 7.40 12.43
N CYS A 23 5.08 7.64 11.73
CA CYS A 23 4.19 6.57 11.29
C CYS A 23 4.89 5.85 10.12
N SER A 24 5.78 4.91 10.46
CA SER A 24 6.29 3.95 9.48
C SER A 24 5.17 2.94 9.24
N THR A 25 4.45 3.10 8.13
CA THR A 25 3.49 2.11 7.66
C THR A 25 4.26 0.83 7.35
N MET A 26 4.22 -0.15 8.26
CA MET A 26 4.80 -1.45 8.01
C MET A 26 4.06 -2.11 6.85
N PRO A 27 4.76 -2.72 5.87
CA PRO A 27 4.10 -3.42 4.78
C PRO A 27 3.31 -4.60 5.36
N ILE A 28 1.99 -4.60 5.13
CA ILE A 28 1.12 -5.71 5.54
C ILE A 28 1.54 -7.00 4.82
N SER A 29 1.59 -8.11 5.56
CA SER A 29 1.94 -9.40 4.96
C SER A 29 0.84 -9.87 3.98
N GLN A 30 1.19 -10.78 3.06
CA GLN A 30 0.17 -11.37 2.17
C GLN A 30 -0.86 -12.18 2.98
N PHE A 31 -0.43 -12.87 4.02
CA PHE A 31 -1.30 -13.64 4.89
C PHE A 31 -2.36 -12.77 5.59
N ASP A 32 -1.94 -11.65 6.19
CA ASP A 32 -2.87 -10.74 6.89
C ASP A 32 -3.89 -10.12 5.94
N ARG A 33 -3.47 -9.85 4.70
CA ARG A 33 -4.32 -9.35 3.63
C ARG A 33 -5.38 -10.38 3.22
N GLU A 34 -4.99 -11.63 3.03
CA GLU A 34 -5.92 -12.72 2.75
C GLU A 34 -6.91 -12.90 3.89
N GLN A 35 -6.44 -12.89 5.14
CA GLN A 35 -7.28 -13.03 6.31
C GLN A 35 -8.28 -11.87 6.44
N TYR A 36 -7.84 -10.63 6.16
CA TYR A 36 -8.72 -9.46 6.12
C TYR A 36 -9.84 -9.64 5.10
N LEU A 37 -9.53 -10.04 3.86
CA LEU A 37 -10.56 -10.25 2.84
C LEU A 37 -11.48 -11.44 3.16
N GLN A 38 -10.96 -12.51 3.76
CA GLN A 38 -11.77 -13.64 4.18
C GLN A 38 -12.80 -13.28 5.25
N SER A 39 -12.55 -12.25 6.06
CA SER A 39 -13.51 -11.77 7.08
C SER A 39 -14.83 -11.24 6.49
N PHE A 40 -14.87 -10.99 5.17
CA PHE A 40 -16.06 -10.55 4.44
C PHE A 40 -16.90 -11.71 3.88
N ILE A 41 -16.44 -12.95 3.98
CA ILE A 41 -17.26 -14.11 3.61
C ILE A 41 -18.48 -14.20 4.54
N GLY A 42 -19.66 -14.43 3.96
CA GLY A 42 -20.95 -14.40 4.65
C GLY A 42 -21.59 -13.02 4.74
N GLN A 43 -20.90 -11.95 4.32
CA GLN A 43 -21.47 -10.60 4.28
C GLN A 43 -22.15 -10.30 2.94
N THR A 44 -23.06 -9.33 2.95
CA THR A 44 -23.71 -8.88 1.72
C THR A 44 -22.78 -8.00 0.88
N SER A 45 -22.97 -7.98 -0.44
CA SER A 45 -22.23 -7.10 -1.35
C SER A 45 -22.27 -5.63 -0.91
N GLN A 46 -23.41 -5.15 -0.39
CA GLN A 46 -23.55 -3.79 0.14
C GLN A 46 -22.69 -3.55 1.39
N SER A 47 -22.65 -4.51 2.31
CA SER A 47 -21.80 -4.44 3.51
C SER A 47 -20.33 -4.38 3.13
N ILE A 48 -19.91 -5.26 2.20
CA ILE A 48 -18.55 -5.30 1.68
C ILE A 48 -18.21 -3.96 1.03
N TYR A 49 -19.09 -3.41 0.21
CA TYR A 49 -18.90 -2.11 -0.43
C TYR A 49 -18.66 -0.98 0.58
N SER A 50 -19.39 -0.97 1.70
CA SER A 50 -19.26 0.08 2.71
C SER A 50 -18.11 -0.11 3.71
N SER A 51 -17.62 -1.32 3.90
CA SER A 51 -16.72 -1.67 5.01
C SER A 51 -15.35 -2.13 4.57
N LEU A 52 -15.19 -2.53 3.30
CA LEU A 52 -13.91 -2.94 2.76
C LEU A 52 -13.03 -1.71 2.50
N ASP A 53 -11.89 -1.67 3.19
CA ASP A 53 -10.88 -0.64 3.05
C ASP A 53 -9.63 -1.23 2.38
N LEU A 54 -9.48 -0.94 1.08
CA LEU A 54 -8.33 -1.37 0.30
C LEU A 54 -7.03 -0.70 0.76
N THR A 55 -7.11 0.53 1.30
CA THR A 55 -5.94 1.28 1.73
C THR A 55 -5.35 0.72 3.02
N ALA A 56 -6.20 0.20 3.91
CA ALA A 56 -5.79 -0.50 5.14
C ALA A 56 -4.90 -1.72 4.85
N ILE A 57 -5.06 -2.33 3.68
CA ILE A 57 -4.24 -3.44 3.20
C ILE A 57 -3.21 -3.01 2.13
N GLY A 58 -3.00 -1.72 1.90
CA GLY A 58 -1.98 -1.21 0.98
C GLY A 58 -2.29 -1.46 -0.50
N TYR A 59 -3.57 -1.45 -0.87
CA TYR A 59 -4.03 -1.39 -2.24
C TYR A 59 -4.63 -0.01 -2.55
N GLU A 60 -4.48 0.43 -3.80
CA GLU A 60 -5.17 1.61 -4.31
C GLU A 60 -6.26 1.16 -5.29
N GLN A 61 -7.47 1.67 -5.09
CA GLN A 61 -8.58 1.39 -5.99
C GLN A 61 -8.37 2.16 -7.30
N SER A 62 -8.32 1.44 -8.41
CA SER A 62 -8.14 2.04 -9.74
C SER A 62 -9.46 2.52 -10.33
N GLN A 63 -10.55 1.77 -10.06
CA GLN A 63 -11.88 1.98 -10.66
C GLN A 63 -12.98 1.61 -9.67
N GLU A 64 -14.20 2.08 -9.93
CA GLU A 64 -15.37 1.72 -9.14
C GLU A 64 -15.61 0.20 -9.17
N PRO A 65 -15.97 -0.43 -8.03
CA PRO A 65 -16.24 -1.86 -7.98
C PRO A 65 -17.37 -2.27 -8.91
N VAL A 66 -17.18 -3.36 -9.65
CA VAL A 66 -18.19 -3.90 -10.56
C VAL A 66 -19.03 -4.95 -9.84
N LEU A 67 -20.31 -4.65 -9.65
CA LEU A 67 -21.29 -5.57 -9.08
C LEU A 67 -22.10 -6.27 -10.18
N THR A 68 -22.22 -7.58 -10.06
CA THR A 68 -23.07 -8.44 -10.90
C THR A 68 -23.90 -9.36 -10.00
N ALA A 69 -24.84 -10.12 -10.58
CA ALA A 69 -25.65 -11.07 -9.83
C ALA A 69 -24.84 -12.14 -9.07
N HIS A 70 -23.62 -12.44 -9.52
CA HIS A 70 -22.80 -13.52 -8.96
C HIS A 70 -21.45 -13.06 -8.42
N GLN A 71 -21.07 -11.79 -8.61
CA GLN A 71 -19.72 -11.33 -8.30
C GLN A 71 -19.69 -9.86 -7.91
N LEU A 72 -18.86 -9.52 -6.93
CA LEU A 72 -18.40 -8.15 -6.65
C LEU A 72 -16.90 -8.09 -6.91
N THR A 73 -16.48 -7.26 -7.85
CA THR A 73 -15.09 -7.18 -8.33
C THR A 73 -14.48 -5.82 -8.07
N TYR A 74 -13.35 -5.79 -7.37
CA TYR A 74 -12.52 -4.61 -7.19
C TYR A 74 -11.31 -4.68 -8.12
N ILE A 75 -11.03 -3.59 -8.85
CA ILE A 75 -9.84 -3.47 -9.69
C ILE A 75 -8.86 -2.56 -8.95
N ILE A 76 -7.70 -3.12 -8.63
CA ILE A 76 -6.70 -2.48 -7.79
C ILE A 76 -5.36 -2.35 -8.50
N GLN A 77 -4.64 -1.30 -8.14
CA GLN A 77 -3.26 -1.05 -8.55
C GLN A 77 -2.35 -1.20 -7.33
N ARG A 78 -1.21 -1.87 -7.53
CA ARG A 78 -0.16 -1.99 -6.52
C ARG A 78 0.96 -1.02 -6.88
N SER A 79 1.32 -0.15 -5.94
CA SER A 79 2.57 0.60 -6.05
C SER A 79 3.74 -0.37 -5.80
N VAL A 80 4.49 -0.71 -6.85
CA VAL A 80 5.69 -1.55 -6.74
C VAL A 80 6.92 -0.63 -6.80
N MET A 81 7.69 -0.59 -5.72
CA MET A 81 9.05 -0.04 -5.78
C MET A 81 10.00 -1.12 -6.29
N ILE A 82 10.37 -1.04 -7.56
CA ILE A 82 11.40 -1.92 -8.13
C ILE A 82 12.77 -1.30 -7.81
N PRO A 83 13.60 -1.91 -6.95
CA PRO A 83 14.96 -1.43 -6.76
C PRO A 83 15.75 -1.63 -8.05
N LEU A 84 16.31 -0.56 -8.59
CA LEU A 84 17.16 -0.64 -9.77
C LEU A 84 18.45 -1.38 -9.41
N SER A 85 18.72 -2.49 -10.10
CA SER A 85 20.02 -3.13 -10.06
C SER A 85 21.02 -2.24 -10.79
N VAL A 86 21.87 -1.53 -10.04
CA VAL A 86 23.03 -0.87 -10.61
C VAL A 86 24.00 -1.93 -11.10
N ALA A 87 24.11 -2.09 -12.42
CA ALA A 87 25.15 -2.89 -13.03
C ALA A 87 26.51 -2.24 -12.69
N GLN A 88 27.24 -2.81 -11.74
CA GLN A 88 28.63 -2.43 -11.50
C GLN A 88 29.47 -2.98 -12.65
N SER A 89 29.64 -2.18 -13.71
CA SER A 89 30.61 -2.49 -14.74
C SER A 89 32.02 -2.32 -14.15
N PRO A 90 32.93 -3.30 -14.29
CA PRO A 90 34.28 -3.18 -13.75
C PRO A 90 35.02 -2.02 -14.46
N VAL A 91 35.39 -1.02 -13.67
CA VAL A 91 36.10 0.18 -14.15
C VAL A 91 37.54 -0.22 -14.48
N THR A 92 37.82 -0.53 -15.74
CA THR A 92 39.20 -0.69 -16.25
C THR A 92 39.52 0.54 -17.09
N GLY A 93 40.16 1.54 -16.48
CA GLY A 93 40.62 2.72 -17.20
C GLY A 93 40.72 3.96 -16.32
N THR A 94 41.94 4.45 -16.17
CA THR A 94 42.33 5.67 -15.47
C THR A 94 41.51 6.90 -15.90
N GLY A 95 40.85 7.58 -14.94
CA GLY A 95 40.50 9.00 -15.06
C GLY A 95 39.05 9.38 -15.37
N SER A 96 38.03 8.54 -15.10
CA SER A 96 36.64 8.93 -15.32
C SER A 96 35.96 9.48 -14.06
N ILE A 97 35.54 10.75 -14.10
CA ILE A 97 34.64 11.36 -13.11
C ILE A 97 33.29 10.60 -13.15
N PRO A 98 32.68 10.24 -12.00
CA PRO A 98 31.38 9.57 -12.00
C PRO A 98 30.34 10.53 -12.57
N ILE A 99 29.74 10.18 -13.70
CA ILE A 99 28.54 10.86 -14.20
C ILE A 99 27.39 10.36 -13.33
N PRO A 100 26.66 11.23 -12.61
CA PRO A 100 25.43 10.82 -11.95
C PRO A 100 24.45 10.46 -13.05
N ASN A 101 24.23 9.16 -13.24
CA ASN A 101 23.13 8.67 -14.04
C ASN A 101 21.84 9.06 -13.28
N THR A 102 21.24 10.16 -13.69
CA THR A 102 19.85 10.48 -13.42
C THR A 102 18.98 9.48 -14.18
N ALA A 103 19.07 8.20 -13.78
CA ALA A 103 18.13 7.16 -14.18
C ALA A 103 16.76 7.65 -13.70
N THR A 104 16.06 8.26 -14.64
CA THR A 104 14.80 8.92 -14.42
C THR A 104 13.86 7.83 -13.92
N ALA A 105 13.29 8.00 -12.72
CA ALA A 105 12.32 7.09 -12.10
C ALA A 105 11.03 6.86 -12.94
N SER A 106 11.03 7.32 -14.19
CA SER A 106 9.97 7.29 -15.18
C SER A 106 10.06 6.14 -16.19
N GLN A 107 11.09 5.28 -16.15
CA GLN A 107 11.05 3.99 -16.87
C GLN A 107 10.21 2.96 -16.08
N ARG A 108 8.99 3.35 -15.71
CA ARG A 108 7.97 2.38 -15.33
C ARG A 108 7.52 1.72 -16.62
N TYR A 109 7.73 0.43 -16.76
CA TYR A 109 7.07 -0.32 -17.81
C TYR A 109 5.56 -0.15 -17.60
N ASP A 110 4.87 0.45 -18.58
CA ASP A 110 3.41 0.48 -18.66
C ASP A 110 2.93 -0.92 -19.05
N VAL A 111 3.17 -1.86 -18.17
CA VAL A 111 2.51 -3.16 -18.21
C VAL A 111 1.25 -2.93 -17.40
N GLU A 112 0.10 -3.14 -18.02
CA GLU A 112 -1.20 -3.01 -17.36
C GLU A 112 -1.36 -4.13 -16.31
N LEU A 113 -0.73 -3.90 -15.15
CA LEU A 113 -0.58 -4.84 -14.05
C LEU A 113 -1.79 -4.71 -13.12
N GLN A 114 -2.98 -4.93 -13.68
CA GLN A 114 -4.22 -4.92 -12.91
C GLN A 114 -4.31 -6.20 -12.06
N CYS A 115 -4.54 -6.03 -10.77
CA CYS A 115 -5.00 -7.09 -9.90
C CYS A 115 -6.50 -6.90 -9.63
N ARG A 116 -7.24 -8.00 -9.55
CA ARG A 116 -8.68 -8.01 -9.27
C ARG A 116 -8.95 -8.85 -8.04
N ILE A 117 -9.68 -8.27 -7.08
CA ILE A 117 -10.26 -8.99 -5.96
C ILE A 117 -11.69 -9.32 -6.33
N VAL A 118 -12.04 -10.60 -6.34
CA VAL A 118 -13.34 -11.09 -6.79
C VAL A 118 -14.03 -11.82 -5.64
N PHE A 119 -15.09 -11.23 -5.11
CA PHE A 119 -16.01 -11.91 -4.21
C PHE A 119 -17.06 -12.65 -5.04
N GLN A 120 -17.15 -13.96 -4.89
CA GLN A 120 -18.26 -14.75 -5.46
C GLN A 120 -19.49 -14.55 -4.59
N LEU A 121 -20.63 -14.28 -5.20
CA LEU A 121 -21.88 -13.97 -4.54
C LEU A 121 -22.93 -15.05 -4.83
N LYS A 122 -23.68 -15.39 -3.80
CA LYS A 122 -24.94 -16.14 -3.89
C LYS A 122 -26.00 -15.36 -3.11
N ASP A 123 -27.08 -14.97 -3.76
CA ASP A 123 -28.15 -14.15 -3.17
C ASP A 123 -27.62 -12.85 -2.53
N ASN A 124 -26.66 -12.21 -3.23
CA ASN A 124 -25.91 -11.02 -2.77
C ASN A 124 -24.99 -11.26 -1.56
N ILE A 125 -24.79 -12.49 -1.10
CA ILE A 125 -23.91 -12.84 0.01
C ILE A 125 -22.60 -13.42 -0.53
N ALA A 126 -21.46 -12.94 -0.04
CA ALA A 126 -20.16 -13.44 -0.43
C ALA A 126 -19.92 -14.87 0.09
N THR A 127 -19.61 -15.79 -0.82
CA THR A 127 -19.32 -17.19 -0.50
C THR A 127 -17.83 -17.51 -0.51
N SER A 128 -17.05 -16.76 -1.31
CA SER A 128 -15.61 -16.91 -1.41
C SER A 128 -14.98 -15.63 -1.94
N VAL A 129 -13.67 -15.48 -1.74
CA VAL A 129 -12.86 -14.40 -2.32
C VAL A 129 -11.67 -14.99 -3.06
N ALA A 130 -11.33 -14.41 -4.20
CA ALA A 130 -10.19 -14.81 -5.02
C ALA A 130 -9.46 -13.60 -5.59
N TYR A 131 -8.19 -13.79 -5.92
CA TYR A 131 -7.37 -12.81 -6.62
C TYR A 131 -7.15 -13.28 -8.05
N THR A 132 -7.28 -12.36 -9.01
CA THR A 132 -6.96 -12.64 -10.41
C THR A 132 -6.12 -11.50 -10.99
N GLY A 133 -5.03 -11.84 -11.67
CA GLY A 133 -4.08 -10.88 -12.20
C GLY A 133 -2.64 -11.34 -12.00
N ARG A 134 -1.71 -10.72 -12.72
CA ARG A 134 -0.29 -11.09 -12.67
C ARG A 134 0.46 -10.49 -11.49
N THR A 135 -0.14 -9.52 -10.80
CA THR A 135 0.50 -8.68 -9.76
C THR A 135 -0.24 -8.61 -8.44
N CYS A 136 -1.19 -9.52 -8.24
CA CYS A 136 -1.63 -9.90 -6.92
C CYS A 136 -0.42 -10.59 -6.21
#